data_AF-A0A9P7DRC0-F1
#
_entry.id   AF-A0A9P7DRC0-F1
#
_cell.length_a   1.000
_cell.length_b   1.000
_cell.length_c   1.000
_cell.angle_alpha   90.00
_cell.angle_beta   90.00
_cell.angle_gamma   90.00
#
_symmetry.space_group_name_H-M   'P 1'
#
loop_
_entity.id
_entity.type
_entity.pdbx_description
1 polymer ?
#
loop_
_entity_poly.entity_id
_entity_poly.type
_entity_poly.pdbx_seq_one_letter_code
_entity_poly.pdbx_strand_id
1 'polypeptide(L)'
;MSQESKPKKAPKAIWNDAETDALITYLHTERSKIGDSRNFKPQVYNDTATAITAHLTLGPIKTGGHCKTKWQSLKTIYHIIENYCLHTSGTHWDNQIGAGIEGKATSDVWDAYMEKKANHVMCPYRNTGWTYYTQMQEIMP
;
A
#
# COMPACT_ATOMS: atom_id res chain seq x y z
N MET A 1 -33.68 29.67 13.10
CA MET A 1 -32.60 28.73 13.48
C MET A 1 -32.18 27.99 12.22
N SER A 2 -31.12 28.46 11.56
CA SER A 2 -30.59 27.76 10.39
C SER A 2 -29.86 26.52 10.88
N GLN A 3 -30.37 25.33 10.57
CA GLN A 3 -29.60 24.11 10.78
C GLN A 3 -28.52 24.03 9.71
N GLU A 4 -27.27 24.13 10.15
CA GLU A 4 -26.10 23.85 9.33
C GLU A 4 -26.10 22.36 8.96
N SER A 5 -26.31 22.07 7.68
CA SER A 5 -26.24 20.70 7.17
C SER A 5 -24.80 20.19 7.29
N LYS A 6 -24.60 19.11 8.06
CA LYS A 6 -23.32 18.39 8.10
C LYS A 6 -22.87 18.07 6.66
N PRO A 7 -21.60 18.30 6.29
CA PRO A 7 -21.13 18.01 4.95
C PRO A 7 -21.33 16.52 4.65
N LYS A 8 -21.98 16.21 3.52
CA LYS A 8 -22.13 14.84 3.02
C LYS A 8 -20.74 14.22 2.89
N LYS A 9 -20.49 13.09 3.58
CA LYS A 9 -19.24 12.35 3.43
C LYS A 9 -19.04 12.02 1.95
N ALA A 10 -17.89 12.40 1.40
CA ALA A 10 -17.53 12.05 0.04
C ALA A 10 -17.61 10.52 -0.15
N PRO A 11 -18.06 10.03 -1.31
CA PRO A 11 -18.11 8.60 -1.60
C PRO A 11 -16.73 7.96 -1.39
N LYS A 12 -16.69 6.79 -0.75
CA LYS A 12 -15.44 6.07 -0.49
C LYS A 12 -14.83 5.62 -1.81
N ALA A 13 -13.54 5.88 -2.01
CA ALA A 13 -12.80 5.36 -3.15
C ALA A 13 -12.78 3.82 -3.13
N ILE A 14 -13.13 3.21 -4.25
CA ILE A 14 -13.01 1.77 -4.50
C ILE A 14 -11.84 1.59 -5.45
N TRP A 15 -10.89 0.73 -5.13
CA TRP A 15 -9.70 0.48 -5.93
C TRP A 15 -9.75 -0.94 -6.46
N ASN A 16 -9.65 -1.10 -7.77
CA ASN A 16 -9.35 -2.38 -8.39
C ASN A 16 -7.82 -2.57 -8.53
N ASP A 17 -7.41 -3.74 -9.03
CA ASP A 17 -5.99 -4.06 -9.23
C ASP A 17 -5.37 -3.18 -10.33
N ALA A 18 -6.03 -2.99 -11.47
CA ALA A 18 -5.53 -2.15 -12.57
C ALA A 18 -5.30 -0.69 -12.18
N GLU A 19 -6.17 -0.10 -11.35
CA GLU A 19 -5.98 1.25 -10.79
C GLU A 19 -4.81 1.28 -9.81
N THR A 20 -4.61 0.22 -9.04
CA THR A 20 -3.49 0.11 -8.09
C THR A 20 -2.17 -0.05 -8.85
N ASP A 21 -2.13 -0.91 -9.88
CA ASP A 21 -1.00 -1.12 -10.78
C ASP A 21 -0.61 0.19 -11.47
N ALA A 22 -1.58 0.89 -12.06
CA ALA A 22 -1.36 2.14 -12.76
C ALA A 22 -0.85 3.24 -11.81
N LEU A 23 -1.38 3.29 -10.57
CA LEU A 23 -0.89 4.22 -9.54
C LEU A 23 0.58 3.96 -9.21
N ILE A 24 0.95 2.71 -8.94
CA ILE A 24 2.32 2.36 -8.56
C ILE A 24 3.28 2.57 -9.72
N THR A 25 2.87 2.18 -10.93
CA THR A 25 3.64 2.37 -12.16
C THR A 25 3.92 3.86 -12.39
N TYR A 26 2.91 4.71 -12.28
CA TYR A 26 3.09 6.15 -12.43
C TYR A 26 3.99 6.75 -11.34
N LEU A 27 3.80 6.36 -10.08
CA LEU A 27 4.66 6.85 -8.98
C LEU A 27 6.11 6.35 -9.12
N HIS A 28 6.31 5.17 -9.71
CA HIS A 28 7.63 4.63 -10.02
C HIS A 28 8.36 5.43 -11.11
N THR A 29 7.66 5.84 -12.17
CA THR A 29 8.25 6.73 -13.18
C THR A 29 8.62 8.09 -12.58
N GLU A 30 7.86 8.53 -11.59
CA GLU A 30 8.03 9.79 -10.88
C GLU A 30 8.91 9.68 -9.62
N ARG A 31 9.54 8.54 -9.36
CA ARG A 31 10.26 8.25 -8.09
C ARG A 31 11.35 9.26 -7.75
N SER A 32 11.99 9.88 -8.74
CA SER A 32 12.98 10.95 -8.53
C SER A 32 12.41 12.21 -7.87
N LYS A 33 11.07 12.37 -7.86
CA LYS A 33 10.36 13.48 -7.23
C LYS A 33 9.88 13.17 -5.81
N ILE A 34 10.23 12.00 -5.26
CA ILE A 34 9.92 11.67 -3.87
C ILE A 34 10.70 12.60 -2.93
N GLY A 35 10.02 13.17 -1.94
CA GLY A 35 10.66 13.99 -0.92
C GLY A 35 11.16 13.16 0.27
N ASP A 36 11.91 13.80 1.16
CA ASP A 36 12.60 13.17 2.31
C ASP A 36 11.69 12.34 3.22
N SER A 37 10.40 12.68 3.32
CA SER A 37 9.41 11.90 4.08
C SER A 37 8.88 10.65 3.34
N ARG A 38 9.55 10.24 2.26
CA ARG A 38 9.10 9.21 1.31
C ARG A 38 7.69 9.48 0.79
N ASN A 39 7.37 10.75 0.53
CA ASN A 39 6.08 11.19 0.00
C ASN A 39 6.29 12.06 -1.23
N PHE A 40 5.33 12.00 -2.16
CA PHE A 40 5.30 12.87 -3.32
C PHE A 40 4.62 14.22 -3.02
N LYS A 41 4.95 15.24 -3.82
CA LYS A 41 4.26 16.54 -3.78
C LYS A 41 2.79 16.37 -4.22
N PRO A 42 1.87 17.23 -3.75
CA PRO A 42 0.45 17.16 -4.14
C PRO A 42 0.21 17.09 -5.65
N GLN A 43 1.02 17.81 -6.44
CA GLN A 43 0.92 17.81 -7.90
C GLN A 43 1.08 16.41 -8.50
N VAL A 44 2.08 15.64 -8.05
CA VAL A 44 2.31 14.28 -8.56
C VAL A 44 1.09 13.40 -8.33
N TYR A 45 0.41 13.52 -7.19
CA TYR A 45 -0.81 12.75 -6.94
C TYR A 45 -1.99 13.20 -7.82
N ASN A 46 -2.11 14.50 -8.12
CA ASN A 46 -3.13 14.99 -9.04
C ASN A 46 -2.88 14.49 -10.48
N ASP A 47 -1.61 14.48 -10.90
CA ASP A 47 -1.22 13.97 -12.21
C ASP A 47 -1.44 12.45 -12.27
N THR A 48 -1.10 11.72 -11.20
CA THR A 48 -1.41 10.29 -11.04
C THR A 48 -2.91 10.03 -11.18
N ALA A 49 -3.75 10.81 -10.51
CA ALA A 49 -5.20 10.66 -10.56
C ALA A 49 -5.75 10.80 -11.99
N THR A 50 -5.18 11.74 -12.75
CA THR A 50 -5.49 11.91 -14.17
C THR A 50 -5.05 10.69 -14.98
N ALA A 51 -3.82 10.21 -14.77
CA ALA A 51 -3.25 9.07 -15.49
C ALA A 51 -4.02 7.76 -15.27
N ILE A 52 -4.53 7.49 -14.07
CA ILE A 52 -5.22 6.23 -13.76
C ILE A 52 -6.70 6.23 -14.16
N THR A 53 -7.27 7.35 -14.61
CA THR A 53 -8.72 7.49 -14.84
C THR A 53 -9.24 6.47 -15.87
N ALA A 54 -8.43 6.09 -16.85
CA ALA A 54 -8.80 5.08 -17.86
C ALA A 54 -8.99 3.66 -17.28
N HIS A 55 -8.49 3.39 -16.07
CA HIS A 55 -8.60 2.09 -15.40
C HIS A 55 -9.77 2.02 -14.41
N LEU A 56 -10.54 3.11 -14.25
CA LEU A 56 -11.69 3.16 -13.36
C LEU A 56 -12.80 2.22 -13.85
N THR A 57 -13.12 1.21 -13.04
CA THR A 57 -14.26 0.32 -13.31
C THR A 57 -15.43 0.51 -12.34
N LEU A 58 -15.15 1.00 -11.11
CA LEU A 58 -16.17 1.13 -10.07
C LEU A 58 -15.86 2.28 -9.10
N GLY A 59 -16.91 2.92 -8.59
CA GLY A 59 -16.82 3.97 -7.58
C GLY A 59 -16.50 5.35 -8.18
N PRO A 60 -16.14 6.34 -7.33
CA PRO A 60 -15.86 7.69 -7.80
C PRO A 60 -14.53 7.77 -8.57
N ILE A 61 -14.45 8.75 -9.48
CA ILE A 61 -13.20 9.18 -10.10
C ILE A 61 -12.18 9.52 -9.00
N LYS A 62 -10.96 9.00 -9.15
CA LYS A 62 -9.91 9.22 -8.15
C LYS A 62 -9.42 10.67 -8.22
N THR A 63 -9.11 11.22 -7.07
CA THR A 63 -8.50 12.55 -6.92
C THR A 63 -7.06 12.38 -6.43
N GLY A 64 -6.25 13.43 -6.45
CA GLY A 64 -4.92 13.37 -5.83
C GLY A 64 -4.98 13.00 -4.35
N GLY A 65 -6.02 13.44 -3.63
CA GLY A 65 -6.27 13.01 -2.25
C GLY A 65 -6.49 11.50 -2.12
N HIS A 66 -7.26 10.89 -3.03
CA HIS A 66 -7.45 9.44 -3.06
C HIS A 66 -6.13 8.71 -3.34
N CYS A 67 -5.35 9.18 -4.31
CA CYS A 67 -4.05 8.60 -4.66
C CYS A 67 -3.06 8.67 -3.49
N LYS A 68 -2.99 9.81 -2.81
CA LYS A 68 -2.17 9.98 -1.60
C LYS A 68 -2.54 8.99 -0.50
N THR A 69 -3.83 8.84 -0.20
CA THR A 69 -4.29 7.89 0.83
C THR A 69 -3.98 6.45 0.45
N LYS A 70 -4.16 6.07 -0.82
CA LYS A 70 -3.80 4.73 -1.32
C LYS A 70 -2.28 4.49 -1.22
N TRP A 71 -1.46 5.46 -1.64
CA TRP A 71 -0.01 5.41 -1.49
C TRP A 71 0.41 5.20 -0.03
N GLN A 72 -0.18 5.94 0.91
CA GLN A 72 0.09 5.76 2.34
C GLN A 72 -0.23 4.34 2.82
N SER A 73 -1.35 3.76 2.38
CA SER A 73 -1.70 2.38 2.69
C SER A 73 -0.69 1.37 2.13
N LEU A 74 -0.23 1.56 0.90
CA LEU A 74 0.79 0.71 0.27
C LEU A 74 2.12 0.82 1.03
N LYS A 75 2.51 2.05 1.40
CA LYS A 75 3.69 2.27 2.25
C LYS A 75 3.59 1.52 3.56
N THR A 76 2.44 1.56 4.24
CA THR A 76 2.26 0.83 5.50
C THR A 76 2.49 -0.66 5.32
N ILE A 77 1.97 -1.27 4.25
CA ILE A 77 2.23 -2.69 3.93
C ILE A 77 3.74 -2.93 3.75
N TYR A 78 4.40 -2.14 2.90
CA TYR A 78 5.84 -2.26 2.65
C TYR A 78 6.67 -2.17 3.94
N HIS A 79 6.43 -1.15 4.78
CA HIS A 79 7.21 -0.97 6.01
C HIS A 79 7.00 -2.11 7.01
N ILE A 80 5.81 -2.72 7.04
CA ILE A 80 5.56 -3.85 7.95
C ILE A 80 6.26 -5.10 7.41
N ILE A 81 6.27 -5.34 6.09
CA ILE A 81 7.07 -6.40 5.47
C ILE A 81 8.57 -6.21 5.79
N GLU A 82 9.10 -5.00 5.60
CA GLU A 82 10.49 -4.69 5.92
C GLU A 82 10.79 -4.93 7.40
N ASN A 83 9.95 -4.44 8.30
CA ASN A 83 10.12 -4.66 9.74
C ASN A 83 10.05 -6.15 10.11
N TYR A 84 9.21 -6.93 9.42
CA TYR A 84 9.15 -8.38 9.63
C TYR A 84 10.48 -9.04 9.28
N CYS A 85 11.07 -8.70 8.14
CA CYS A 85 12.35 -9.28 7.68
C CYS A 85 13.57 -8.77 8.47
N LEU A 86 13.57 -7.49 8.84
CA LEU A 86 14.72 -6.86 9.51
C LEU A 86 14.80 -7.17 11.01
N HIS A 87 13.65 -7.39 11.67
CA HIS A 87 13.59 -7.50 13.13
C HIS A 87 13.13 -8.85 13.64
N THR A 88 12.83 -9.81 12.75
CA THR A 88 12.43 -11.16 13.14
C THR A 88 13.46 -12.15 12.61
N SER A 89 14.21 -12.81 13.50
CA SER A 89 15.29 -13.70 13.09
C SER A 89 14.74 -14.91 12.31
N GLY A 90 15.44 -15.30 11.24
CA GLY A 90 15.09 -16.45 10.42
C GLY A 90 13.87 -16.25 9.51
N THR A 91 13.39 -15.02 9.36
CA THR A 91 12.33 -14.69 8.41
C THR A 91 12.91 -14.18 7.10
N HIS A 92 12.10 -14.24 6.05
CA HIS A 92 12.42 -13.71 4.74
C HIS A 92 11.14 -13.23 4.07
N TRP A 93 11.29 -12.60 2.92
CA TRP A 93 10.20 -12.25 2.05
C TRP A 93 10.43 -12.81 0.64
N ASP A 94 9.38 -13.34 0.05
CA ASP A 94 9.32 -13.76 -1.33
C ASP A 94 8.12 -13.14 -2.05
N ASN A 95 8.32 -12.68 -3.28
CA ASN A 95 7.28 -11.97 -4.03
C ASN A 95 6.14 -12.86 -4.57
N GLN A 96 6.30 -14.18 -4.51
CA GLN A 96 5.30 -15.16 -4.93
C GLN A 96 4.58 -15.78 -3.73
N ILE A 97 5.32 -16.15 -2.68
CA ILE A 97 4.79 -16.86 -1.50
C ILE A 97 4.74 -16.02 -0.22
N GLY A 98 5.15 -14.75 -0.26
CA GLY A 98 5.06 -13.83 0.88
C GLY A 98 6.06 -14.21 1.97
N ALA A 99 5.57 -14.41 3.19
CA ALA A 99 6.41 -14.85 4.30
C ALA A 99 6.80 -16.35 4.23
N GLY A 100 6.16 -17.15 3.36
CA GLY A 100 6.54 -18.55 3.12
C GLY A 100 6.54 -19.41 4.39
N ILE A 101 5.48 -19.33 5.19
CA ILE A 101 5.40 -19.98 6.50
C ILE A 101 5.21 -21.49 6.36
N GLU A 102 6.28 -22.22 6.63
CA GLU A 102 6.35 -23.68 6.58
C GLU A 102 6.83 -24.30 7.90
N GLY A 103 6.02 -25.21 8.45
CA GLY A 103 6.34 -25.91 9.70
C GLY A 103 5.97 -25.12 10.97
N LYS A 104 6.15 -25.76 12.12
CA LYS A 104 5.69 -25.23 13.41
C LYS A 104 6.49 -24.01 13.87
N ALA A 105 7.82 -24.06 13.74
CA ALA A 105 8.70 -23.01 14.25
C ALA A 105 8.47 -21.66 13.55
N THR A 106 8.35 -21.65 12.21
CA THR A 106 8.06 -20.42 11.44
C THR A 106 6.64 -19.92 11.70
N SER A 107 5.67 -20.82 11.91
CA SER A 107 4.31 -20.44 12.29
C SER A 107 4.27 -19.74 13.65
N ASP A 108 5.01 -20.25 14.64
CA ASP A 108 5.05 -19.63 15.97
C ASP A 108 5.67 -18.22 15.92
N VAL A 109 6.73 -18.05 15.11
CA VAL A 109 7.35 -16.75 14.86
C VAL A 109 6.38 -15.79 14.16
N TRP A 110 5.64 -16.27 13.16
CA TRP A 110 4.61 -15.50 12.48
C TRP A 110 3.50 -15.08 13.45
N ASP A 111 2.96 -16.02 14.22
CA ASP A 111 1.85 -15.75 15.13
C ASP A 111 2.25 -14.72 16.20
N ALA A 112 3.45 -14.84 16.77
CA ALA A 112 4.02 -13.85 17.69
C ALA A 112 4.18 -12.46 17.03
N TYR A 113 4.62 -12.42 15.77
CA TYR A 113 4.69 -11.16 15.02
C TYR A 113 3.29 -10.55 14.79
N MET A 114 2.27 -11.38 14.56
CA MET A 114 0.91 -10.95 14.27
C MET A 114 0.09 -10.51 15.50
N GLU A 115 0.56 -10.74 16.73
CA GLU A 115 -0.12 -10.27 17.96
C GLU A 115 -0.35 -8.75 17.98
N LYS A 116 0.52 -7.99 17.31
CA LYS A 116 0.36 -6.54 17.17
C LYS A 116 -0.69 -6.24 16.11
N LYS A 117 -1.78 -5.59 16.50
CA LYS A 117 -2.87 -5.17 15.59
C LYS A 117 -2.40 -4.39 14.35
N ALA A 118 -1.33 -3.60 14.47
CA ALA A 118 -0.74 -2.89 13.33
C ALA A 118 -0.25 -3.84 12.23
N ASN A 119 0.21 -5.04 12.60
CA ASN A 119 0.77 -6.04 11.71
C ASN A 119 -0.30 -6.85 10.98
N HIS A 120 -1.58 -6.75 11.37
CA HIS A 120 -2.69 -7.46 10.72
C HIS A 120 -2.86 -7.12 9.23
N VAL A 121 -2.27 -6.01 8.76
CA VAL A 121 -2.23 -5.71 7.31
C VAL A 121 -1.44 -6.78 6.53
N MET A 122 -0.57 -7.55 7.20
CA MET A 122 0.18 -8.65 6.61
C MET A 122 -0.58 -9.98 6.58
N CYS A 123 -1.77 -10.10 7.20
CA CYS A 123 -2.54 -11.35 7.22
C CYS A 123 -2.70 -12.01 5.83
N PRO A 124 -3.03 -11.27 4.75
CA PRO A 124 -3.17 -11.87 3.42
C PRO A 124 -1.86 -12.47 2.87
N TYR A 125 -0.71 -12.04 3.40
CA TYR A 125 0.61 -12.35 2.87
C TYR A 125 1.37 -13.41 3.67
N ARG A 126 0.66 -14.19 4.51
CA ARG A 126 1.26 -15.32 5.22
C ARG A 126 1.94 -16.29 4.25
N ASN A 127 1.23 -16.67 3.18
CA ASN A 127 1.69 -17.60 2.15
C ASN A 127 1.33 -17.10 0.73
N THR A 128 1.19 -15.77 0.59
CA THR A 128 0.87 -15.11 -0.68
C THR A 128 1.81 -13.93 -0.82
N GLY A 129 2.47 -13.84 -1.97
CA GLY A 129 3.35 -12.72 -2.26
C GLY A 129 2.61 -11.40 -2.46
N TRP A 130 3.39 -10.33 -2.57
CA TRP A 130 2.89 -9.00 -2.91
C TRP A 130 3.64 -8.47 -4.12
N THR A 131 2.96 -8.47 -5.27
CA THR A 131 3.53 -8.08 -6.58
C THR A 131 4.20 -6.70 -6.56
N TYR A 132 3.76 -5.80 -5.67
CA TYR A 132 4.27 -4.43 -5.61
C TYR A 132 5.58 -4.28 -4.84
N TYR A 133 6.05 -5.31 -4.12
CA TYR A 133 7.19 -5.18 -3.22
C TYR A 133 8.44 -4.64 -3.92
N THR A 134 8.82 -5.19 -5.08
CA THR A 134 9.98 -4.72 -5.85
C THR A 134 9.84 -3.26 -6.28
N GLN A 135 8.69 -2.86 -6.84
CA GLN A 135 8.49 -1.47 -7.24
C GLN A 135 8.49 -0.52 -6.03
N MET A 136 7.94 -0.95 -4.89
CA MET A 136 7.94 -0.18 -3.65
C MET A 136 9.36 0.04 -3.12
N GLN A 137 10.20 -1.00 -3.17
CA GLN A 137 11.61 -0.93 -2.80
C GLN A 137 12.39 0.03 -3.71
N GLU A 138 12.11 0.03 -5.01
CA GLU A 138 12.75 0.95 -5.95
C GLU A 138 12.31 2.42 -5.77
N ILE A 139 11.08 2.65 -5.31
CA ILE A 139 10.59 3.99 -4.97
C ILE A 139 11.10 4.47 -3.60
N MET A 140 11.27 3.54 -2.65
CA MET A 140 11.68 3.81 -1.27
C MET A 140 12.84 2.89 -0.85
N PRO A 141 14.05 3.16 -1.36
CA PRO A 141 15.24 2.47 -0.89
C PRO A 141 15.54 2.74 0.59
#